data_AF-A4S960-F1
#
_entry.id   AF-A4S960-F1
#
_cell.length_a   1.000
_cell.length_b   1.000
_cell.length_c   1.000
_cell.angle_alpha   90.00
_cell.angle_beta   90.00
_cell.angle_gamma   90.00
#
_symmetry.space_group_name_H-M   'P 1'
#
loop_
_entity.id
_entity.type
_entity.pdbx_description
1 polymer ?
#
loop_
_entity_poly.entity_id
_entity_poly.type
_entity_poly.pdbx_seq_one_letter_code
_entity_poly.pdbx_strand_id
1 'polypeptide(L)'
;EFYQVVRTRGDGRCMFRSLALGLAAIANRTMTSGEEEFEADQLRLAVAESLCRTSEKRENFSEAVMAISYEYGLEQYCRRILDPSFWGGEPELLVIARLIRRPIKVFIHASQAKNAQGSGFVSIQTYGEEFAKEGKR
;
A
#
# COMPACT_ATOMS: atom_id res chain seq x y z
N GLU A 1 9.94 -2.58 19.55
CA GLU A 1 9.94 -3.43 18.33
C GLU A 1 11.19 -3.12 17.53
N PHE A 2 11.89 -4.12 16.99
CA PHE A 2 13.04 -3.92 16.11
C PHE A 2 12.58 -4.07 14.67
N TYR A 3 12.74 -3.01 13.87
CA TYR A 3 12.38 -3.00 12.46
C TYR A 3 13.64 -3.02 11.60
N GLN A 4 13.68 -3.90 10.60
CA GLN A 4 14.73 -3.88 9.59
C GLN A 4 14.27 -3.08 8.38
N VAL A 5 15.09 -2.13 7.93
CA VAL A 5 14.82 -1.36 6.71
C VAL A 5 15.30 -2.15 5.50
N VAL A 6 14.37 -2.54 4.64
CA VAL A 6 14.67 -3.14 3.33
C VAL A 6 14.49 -2.06 2.27
N ARG A 7 15.54 -1.81 1.47
CA ARG A 7 15.49 -0.79 0.40
C ARG A 7 14.80 -1.37 -0.83
N THR A 8 13.90 -0.58 -1.42
CA THR A 8 13.24 -0.91 -2.68
C THR A 8 13.78 -0.06 -3.83
N ARG A 9 13.64 -0.56 -5.06
CA ARG A 9 14.00 0.20 -6.27
C ARG A 9 13.04 1.38 -6.48
N GLY A 10 13.59 2.54 -6.84
CA GLY A 10 12.83 3.74 -7.18
C GLY A 10 12.43 3.80 -8.65
N ASP A 11 11.50 2.94 -9.08
CA ASP A 11 11.03 2.83 -10.47
C ASP A 11 9.51 3.06 -10.62
N GLY A 12 8.90 3.68 -9.60
CA GLY A 12 7.45 3.91 -9.50
C GLY A 12 6.65 2.78 -8.84
N ARG A 13 7.27 1.62 -8.60
CA ARG A 13 6.64 0.50 -7.88
C ARG A 13 6.95 0.46 -6.39
N CYS A 14 7.72 1.40 -5.86
CA CYS A 14 8.33 1.32 -4.52
C CYS A 14 7.33 0.97 -3.41
N MET A 15 6.13 1.57 -3.40
CA MET A 15 5.08 1.25 -2.41
C MET A 15 4.58 -0.20 -2.58
N PHE A 16 4.12 -0.58 -3.77
CA PHE A 16 3.64 -1.94 -4.06
C PHE A 16 4.72 -3.00 -3.80
N ARG A 17 5.96 -2.73 -4.18
CA ARG A 17 7.13 -3.59 -3.93
C ARG A 17 7.40 -3.75 -2.44
N SER A 18 7.25 -2.69 -1.65
CA SER A 18 7.41 -2.76 -0.18
C SER A 18 6.35 -3.67 0.44
N LEU A 19 5.12 -3.64 -0.06
CA LEU A 19 4.04 -4.54 0.37
C LEU A 19 4.31 -5.99 -0.06
N ALA A 20 4.71 -6.22 -1.31
CA ALA A 20 5.05 -7.55 -1.81
C ALA A 20 6.17 -8.18 -0.97
N LEU A 21 7.24 -7.43 -0.68
CA LEU A 21 8.33 -7.88 0.19
C LEU A 21 7.84 -8.19 1.62
N GLY A 22 6.99 -7.33 2.19
CA GLY A 22 6.40 -7.56 3.51
C GLY A 22 5.54 -8.83 3.56
N LEU A 23 4.71 -9.07 2.54
CA LEU A 23 3.89 -10.28 2.41
C LEU A 23 4.75 -11.54 2.26
N ALA A 24 5.80 -11.49 1.43
CA ALA A 24 6.73 -12.59 1.27
C ALA A 24 7.46 -12.90 2.60
N ALA A 25 7.90 -11.88 3.33
CA ALA A 25 8.52 -12.04 4.64
C ALA A 25 7.57 -12.70 5.66
N ILE A 26 6.29 -12.30 5.71
CA ILE A 26 5.26 -12.96 6.53
C ILE A 26 5.08 -14.43 6.15
N ALA A 27 5.22 -14.75 4.87
CA ALA A 27 5.16 -16.11 4.34
C ALA A 27 6.48 -16.89 4.45
N ASN A 28 7.52 -16.33 5.09
CA ASN A 28 8.88 -16.90 5.16
C ASN A 28 9.48 -17.23 3.78
N ARG A 29 9.19 -16.40 2.78
CA ARG A 29 9.71 -16.53 1.41
C ARG A 29 10.64 -15.37 1.09
N THR A 30 11.75 -15.68 0.42
CA THR A 30 12.61 -14.69 -0.25
C THR A 30 12.21 -14.54 -1.70
N MET A 31 12.32 -13.32 -2.25
CA MET A 31 12.04 -13.04 -3.66
C MET A 31 13.30 -12.58 -4.38
N THR A 32 13.40 -12.94 -5.65
CA THR A 32 14.33 -12.36 -6.61
C THR A 32 13.81 -11.00 -7.07
N SER A 33 14.68 -10.17 -7.68
CA SER A 33 14.27 -8.86 -8.18
C SER A 33 13.17 -8.90 -9.25
N GLY A 34 13.10 -9.98 -10.03
CA GLY A 34 12.03 -10.20 -11.02
C GLY A 34 10.70 -10.58 -10.37
N GLU A 35 10.72 -11.42 -9.33
CA GLU A 35 9.52 -11.74 -8.56
C GLU A 35 8.98 -10.51 -7.82
N GLU A 36 9.85 -9.70 -7.23
CA GLU A 36 9.45 -8.43 -6.60
C GLU A 36 8.72 -7.48 -7.57
N GLU A 37 9.21 -7.39 -8.82
CA GLU A 37 8.59 -6.56 -9.85
C GLU A 37 7.23 -7.11 -10.26
N PHE A 38 7.16 -8.42 -10.51
CA PHE A 38 5.93 -9.10 -10.87
C PHE A 38 4.85 -8.97 -9.79
N GLU A 39 5.18 -9.25 -8.53
CA GLU A 39 4.24 -9.18 -7.40
C GLU A 39 3.78 -7.73 -7.15
N ALA A 40 4.65 -6.74 -7.33
CA ALA A 40 4.27 -5.33 -7.26
C ALA A 40 3.24 -4.96 -8.34
N ASP A 41 3.42 -5.46 -9.57
CA ASP A 41 2.48 -5.25 -10.66
C ASP A 41 1.17 -6.02 -10.47
N GLN A 42 1.19 -7.19 -9.84
CA GLN A 42 -0.03 -7.92 -9.46
C GLN A 42 -0.84 -7.14 -8.41
N LEU A 43 -0.19 -6.57 -7.39
CA LEU A 43 -0.87 -5.72 -6.41
C LEU A 43 -1.49 -4.48 -7.07
N ARG A 44 -0.77 -3.83 -7.99
CA ARG A 44 -1.26 -2.70 -8.78
C ARG A 44 -2.48 -3.10 -9.62
N LEU A 45 -2.40 -4.24 -10.32
CA LEU A 45 -3.51 -4.78 -11.10
C LEU A 45 -4.73 -5.07 -10.22
N ALA A 46 -4.54 -5.65 -9.03
CA ALA A 46 -5.63 -5.95 -8.11
C ALA A 46 -6.36 -4.67 -7.62
N VAL A 47 -5.61 -3.58 -7.40
CA VAL A 47 -6.20 -2.26 -7.09
C VAL A 47 -6.99 -1.75 -8.30
N ALA A 48 -6.41 -1.79 -9.50
CA ALA A 48 -7.09 -1.37 -10.71
C ALA A 48 -8.37 -2.20 -10.97
N GLU A 49 -8.36 -3.50 -10.74
CA GLU A 49 -9.55 -4.33 -10.88
C GLU A 49 -10.64 -4.01 -9.85
N SER A 50 -10.23 -3.66 -8.64
CA SER A 50 -11.15 -3.27 -7.56
C SER A 50 -11.80 -1.92 -7.82
N LEU A 51 -11.03 -0.96 -8.34
CA LEU A 51 -11.48 0.42 -8.49
C LEU A 51 -11.94 0.78 -9.90
N CYS A 52 -11.48 0.12 -10.96
CA CYS A 52 -11.70 0.59 -12.33
C CYS A 52 -12.58 -0.32 -13.18
N ARG A 53 -12.80 -1.57 -12.75
CA ARG A 53 -13.49 -2.57 -13.57
C ARG A 53 -15.02 -2.37 -13.62
N THR A 54 -15.66 -2.18 -12.47
CA THR A 54 -17.13 -2.08 -12.33
C THR A 54 -17.48 -1.18 -11.15
N SER A 55 -18.62 -0.47 -11.21
CA SER A 55 -19.14 0.30 -10.08
C SER A 55 -19.39 -0.55 -8.84
N GLU A 56 -19.95 -1.75 -9.02
CA GLU A 56 -20.29 -2.69 -7.94
C GLU A 56 -19.06 -3.10 -7.10
N LYS A 57 -17.95 -3.46 -7.75
CA LYS A 57 -16.69 -3.75 -7.03
C LYS A 57 -16.20 -2.52 -6.27
N ARG A 58 -16.23 -1.36 -6.94
CA ARG A 58 -15.74 -0.09 -6.43
C ARG A 58 -16.52 0.40 -5.20
N GLU A 59 -17.82 0.10 -5.10
CA GLU A 59 -18.66 0.46 -3.95
C GLU A 59 -18.12 -0.09 -2.62
N ASN A 60 -17.36 -1.20 -2.66
CA ASN A 60 -16.72 -1.77 -1.48
C ASN A 60 -15.50 -0.97 -0.97
N PHE A 61 -15.11 0.10 -1.69
CA PHE A 61 -13.90 0.90 -1.45
C PHE A 61 -14.20 2.41 -1.50
N SER A 62 -15.33 2.83 -0.91
CA SER A 62 -15.82 4.21 -0.95
C SER A 62 -14.80 5.25 -0.47
N GLU A 63 -14.02 4.94 0.57
CA GLU A 63 -12.95 5.82 1.09
C GLU A 63 -11.86 6.08 0.05
N ALA A 64 -11.37 5.04 -0.62
CA ALA A 64 -10.38 5.17 -1.68
C ALA A 64 -10.94 5.96 -2.87
N VAL A 65 -12.20 5.71 -3.23
CA VAL A 65 -12.89 6.42 -4.33
C VAL A 65 -13.02 7.91 -4.02
N MET A 66 -13.36 8.27 -2.78
CA MET A 66 -13.48 9.65 -2.34
C MET A 66 -12.12 10.35 -2.42
N ALA A 67 -11.06 9.73 -1.88
CA ALA A 67 -9.71 10.28 -1.93
C ALA A 67 -9.23 10.50 -3.38
N ILE A 68 -9.42 9.52 -4.26
CA ILE A 68 -9.06 9.63 -5.69
C ILE A 68 -9.86 10.73 -6.39
N SER A 69 -11.16 10.80 -6.12
CA SER A 69 -12.05 11.77 -6.77
C SER A 69 -11.71 13.21 -6.38
N TYR A 70 -11.24 13.39 -5.14
CA TYR A 70 -10.78 14.70 -4.65
C TYR A 70 -9.45 15.13 -5.28
N GLU A 71 -8.48 14.21 -5.43
CA GLU A 71 -7.13 14.56 -5.90
C GLU A 71 -6.99 14.62 -7.43
N TYR A 72 -7.49 13.62 -8.16
CA TYR A 72 -7.20 13.45 -9.60
C TYR A 72 -8.45 13.23 -10.47
N GLY A 73 -9.57 12.84 -9.86
CA GLY A 73 -10.73 12.34 -10.60
C GLY A 73 -10.55 10.87 -11.02
N LEU A 74 -11.62 10.11 -10.86
CA LEU A 74 -11.59 8.64 -10.94
C LEU A 74 -11.29 8.11 -12.35
N GLU A 75 -11.75 8.81 -13.39
CA GLU A 75 -11.46 8.43 -14.77
C GLU A 75 -9.97 8.60 -15.11
N GLN A 76 -9.38 9.74 -14.72
CA GLN A 76 -7.96 10.01 -14.94
C GLN A 76 -7.09 9.02 -14.15
N TYR A 77 -7.48 8.73 -12.91
CA TYR A 77 -6.84 7.70 -12.10
C TYR A 77 -6.83 6.34 -12.81
N CYS A 78 -7.98 5.86 -13.29
CA CYS A 78 -8.09 4.56 -13.93
C CYS A 78 -7.27 4.44 -15.22
N ARG A 79 -7.00 5.55 -15.92
CA ARG A 79 -6.10 5.57 -17.08
C ARG A 79 -4.62 5.45 -16.70
N ARG A 80 -4.26 5.81 -15.47
CA ARG A 80 -2.85 5.92 -15.02
C ARG A 80 -2.42 4.82 -14.06
N ILE A 81 -3.32 4.22 -13.29
CA ILE A 81 -2.95 3.29 -12.22
C ILE A 81 -2.13 2.08 -12.71
N LEU A 82 -2.34 1.64 -13.95
CA LEU A 82 -1.57 0.54 -14.55
C LEU A 82 -0.20 0.96 -15.11
N ASP A 83 0.08 2.25 -15.22
CA ASP A 83 1.40 2.75 -15.62
C ASP A 83 2.40 2.47 -14.49
N PRO A 84 3.50 1.74 -14.74
CA PRO A 84 4.51 1.48 -13.73
C PRO A 84 5.12 2.72 -13.07
N SER A 85 5.16 3.84 -13.80
CA SER A 85 5.68 5.12 -13.30
C SER A 85 4.71 5.83 -12.36
N PHE A 86 3.44 5.42 -12.30
CA PHE A 86 2.45 5.97 -11.38
C PHE A 86 2.74 5.51 -9.95
N TRP A 87 3.03 6.45 -9.05
CA TRP A 87 3.29 6.15 -7.65
C TRP A 87 1.98 5.91 -6.91
N GLY A 88 1.90 4.80 -6.17
CA GLY A 88 0.76 4.57 -5.28
C GLY A 88 0.87 5.40 -3.99
N GLY A 89 -0.25 5.56 -3.33
CA GLY A 89 -0.37 6.26 -2.05
C GLY A 89 -1.52 5.72 -1.22
N GLU A 90 -2.15 6.61 -0.45
CA GLU A 90 -3.23 6.28 0.47
C GLU A 90 -4.41 5.51 -0.16
N PRO A 91 -4.95 5.89 -1.34
CA PRO A 91 -6.09 5.17 -1.92
C PRO A 91 -5.78 3.69 -2.22
N GLU A 92 -4.58 3.40 -2.71
CA GLU A 92 -4.14 2.03 -2.96
C GLU A 92 -3.99 1.25 -1.65
N LEU A 93 -3.47 1.88 -0.59
CA LEU A 93 -3.30 1.22 0.71
C LEU A 93 -4.64 0.84 1.34
N LEU A 94 -5.65 1.71 1.24
CA LEU A 94 -7.03 1.40 1.67
C LEU A 94 -7.58 0.17 0.98
N VAL A 95 -7.38 0.06 -0.34
CA VAL A 95 -7.83 -1.10 -1.13
C VAL A 95 -7.04 -2.35 -0.75
N ILE A 96 -5.71 -2.28 -0.76
CA ILE A 96 -4.84 -3.44 -0.54
C ILE A 96 -5.05 -4.02 0.86
N ALA A 97 -5.12 -3.20 1.91
CA ALA A 97 -5.34 -3.67 3.28
C ALA A 97 -6.58 -4.58 3.39
N ARG A 98 -7.67 -4.19 2.70
CA ARG A 98 -8.91 -4.95 2.62
C ARG A 98 -8.79 -6.20 1.76
N LEU A 99 -8.08 -6.14 0.63
CA LEU A 99 -7.82 -7.31 -0.23
C LEU A 99 -7.00 -8.40 0.50
N ILE A 100 -5.93 -8.01 1.21
CA ILE A 100 -5.07 -8.95 1.94
C ILE A 100 -5.61 -9.30 3.33
N ARG A 101 -6.66 -8.59 3.77
CA ARG A 101 -7.26 -8.68 5.12
C ARG A 101 -6.22 -8.58 6.24
N ARG A 102 -5.36 -7.57 6.17
CA ARG A 102 -4.31 -7.30 7.18
C ARG A 102 -4.06 -5.80 7.31
N PRO A 103 -3.66 -5.34 8.51
CA PRO A 103 -3.28 -3.96 8.70
C PRO A 103 -1.96 -3.63 7.99
N ILE A 104 -1.88 -2.45 7.39
CA ILE A 104 -0.67 -1.87 6.81
C ILE A 104 -0.30 -0.63 7.60
N LYS A 105 0.87 -0.64 8.26
CA LYS A 105 1.39 0.51 9.01
C LYS A 105 2.40 1.28 8.18
N VAL A 106 2.21 2.58 8.06
CA VAL A 106 3.12 3.49 7.36
C VAL A 106 3.96 4.25 8.37
N PHE A 107 5.26 4.20 8.16
CA PHE A 107 6.24 4.88 9.00
C PHE A 107 7.01 5.91 8.18
N ILE A 108 7.33 7.04 8.81
CA ILE A 108 8.27 8.03 8.27
C ILE A 108 9.44 8.19 9.23
N HIS A 109 10.57 8.67 8.73
CA HIS A 109 11.70 8.97 9.60
C HIS A 109 11.32 10.12 10.56
N ALA A 110 11.71 10.02 11.84
CA ALA A 110 11.33 11.00 12.87
C ALA A 110 11.73 12.43 12.48
N SER A 111 12.85 12.61 11.77
CA SER A 111 13.26 13.93 11.27
C SER A 111 12.31 14.57 10.25
N GLN A 112 11.42 13.80 9.64
CA GLN A 112 10.40 14.28 8.69
C GLN A 112 9.07 14.59 9.38
N ALA A 113 8.88 14.13 10.62
CA ALA A 113 7.69 14.38 11.39
C ALA A 113 7.84 15.68 12.20
N LYS A 114 7.01 16.69 11.90
CA LYS A 114 7.09 18.03 12.51
C LYS A 114 7.04 18.05 14.05
N ASN A 115 6.49 17.00 14.68
CA ASN A 115 6.30 16.91 16.13
C ASN A 115 7.02 15.71 16.77
N ALA A 116 7.87 14.99 16.04
CA ALA A 116 8.58 13.83 16.62
C ALA A 116 9.90 14.28 17.26
N GLN A 117 10.04 14.03 18.56
CA GLN A 117 11.34 14.09 19.23
C GLN A 117 11.95 12.69 19.26
N GLY A 118 13.08 12.49 18.58
CA GLY A 118 13.83 11.22 18.62
C GLY A 118 14.58 10.88 17.33
N SER A 119 15.34 9.78 17.39
CA SER A 119 15.95 9.11 16.24
C SER A 119 15.13 7.87 15.85
N GLY A 120 15.06 7.54 14.56
CA GLY A 120 14.34 6.36 14.06
C GLY A 120 13.09 6.68 13.25
N PHE A 121 12.04 5.86 13.40
CA PHE A 121 10.82 5.94 12.60
C PHE A 121 9.59 6.12 13.48
N VAL A 122 8.63 6.93 13.00
CA VAL A 122 7.34 7.15 13.65
C VAL A 122 6.21 6.64 12.75
N SER A 123 5.27 5.90 13.34
CA SER A 123 4.06 5.47 12.65
C SER A 123 3.16 6.67 12.45
N ILE A 124 2.74 6.93 11.21
CA ILE A 124 1.86 8.07 10.90
C ILE A 124 0.44 7.66 10.57
N GLN A 125 0.24 6.43 10.07
CA GLN A 125 -1.06 5.93 9.69
C GLN A 125 -1.05 4.40 9.70
N THR A 126 -2.18 3.81 10.10
CA THR A 126 -2.47 2.40 9.88
C THR A 126 -3.71 2.29 9.01
N TYR A 127 -3.65 1.44 7.99
CA TYR A 127 -4.78 1.10 7.12
C TYR A 127 -5.25 -0.31 7.45
N GLY A 128 -6.56 -0.54 7.55
CA GLY A 128 -7.09 -1.87 7.85
C GLY A 128 -6.91 -2.31 9.31
N GLU A 129 -7.03 -1.38 10.26
CA GLU A 129 -6.93 -1.67 11.70
C GLU A 129 -7.95 -2.73 12.15
N GLU A 130 -9.12 -2.78 11.50
CA GLU A 130 -10.15 -3.79 11.73
C GLU A 130 -9.70 -5.23 11.41
N PHE A 131 -8.60 -5.38 10.65
CA PHE A 131 -7.99 -6.68 10.36
C PHE A 131 -6.86 -7.04 11.32
N ALA A 132 -6.49 -6.15 12.24
CA ALA A 132 -5.65 -6.54 13.35
C ALA A 132 -6.39 -7.62 14.13
N LYS A 133 -5.76 -8.79 14.33
CA LYS A 133 -6.33 -9.75 15.27
C LYS A 133 -6.49 -9.04 16.61
N GLU A 134 -7.68 -9.08 17.21
CA GLU A 134 -7.80 -8.85 18.64
C GLU A 134 -6.81 -9.80 19.30
N GLY A 135 -5.68 -9.25 19.76
CA GLY A 135 -4.76 -10.02 20.56
C GLY A 135 -5.55 -10.45 21.80
N LYS A 136 -5.69 -11.76 22.00
CA LYS A 136 -5.81 -12.28 23.36
C LYS A 136 -4.74 -11.56 24.18
N ARG A 137 -5.20 -10.77 25.16
CA ARG A 137 -4.40 -10.23 26.25
C ARG A 137 -3.49 -11.30 26.84
#